data_AF-A0A3B7LT93-F1
#
_entry.id   AF-A0A3B7LT93-F1
#
_cell.length_a   1.000
_cell.length_b   1.000
_cell.length_c   1.000
_cell.angle_alpha   90.00
_cell.angle_beta   90.00
_cell.angle_gamma   90.00
#
_symmetry.space_group_name_H-M   'P 1'
#
loop_
_entity.id
_entity.type
_entity.pdbx_description
1 polymer ?
#
loop_
_entity_poly.entity_id
_entity_poly.type
_entity_poly.pdbx_seq_one_letter_code
_entity_poly.pdbx_strand_id
1 'polypeptide(L)'
;MTIKHLSLAVIMASMIALSACGKKNSEPTEDIRPEDKVMQELASGPVKEFPQTTDDQHDIAQLSDYDDRFTQMSDEMEDEIMKMKDAGTLTPEFAYERKRDNVRSALSMLKELELKTEQGRYIQGLMANYWENQSRIVEQHKNDAETTTVKDEEKVKGLGDFIQAQEQLEAWRAKYPETAQNPS
;
A
#
# COMPACT_ATOMS: atom_id res chain seq x y z
N MET A 1 -57.23 16.89 28.59
CA MET A 1 -57.65 15.50 28.38
C MET A 1 -58.41 15.45 27.06
N THR A 2 -57.81 14.91 26.00
CA THR A 2 -58.47 14.76 24.69
C THR A 2 -58.25 13.33 24.22
N ILE A 3 -59.36 12.76 23.76
CA ILE A 3 -59.69 11.34 23.71
C ILE A 3 -59.20 10.71 22.40
N LYS A 4 -58.75 9.46 22.53
CA LYS A 4 -58.21 8.56 21.50
C LYS A 4 -59.17 8.31 20.33
N HIS A 5 -58.57 8.17 19.15
CA HIS A 5 -59.22 7.86 17.89
C HIS A 5 -59.84 6.45 17.86
N LEU A 6 -61.02 6.45 17.25
CA LEU A 6 -61.94 5.37 16.97
C LEU A 6 -61.38 4.42 15.89
N SER A 7 -61.45 3.12 16.19
CA SER A 7 -61.17 2.02 15.28
C SER A 7 -62.16 1.99 14.10
N LEU A 8 -61.71 1.59 12.91
CA LEU A 8 -62.56 0.82 11.99
C LEU A 8 -61.72 -0.08 11.09
N ALA A 9 -62.12 -1.35 11.08
CA ALA A 9 -61.49 -2.47 10.39
C ALA A 9 -61.98 -2.62 8.93
N VAL A 10 -61.61 -3.77 8.36
CA VAL A 10 -62.11 -4.43 7.12
C VAL A 10 -61.26 -4.02 5.90
N ILE A 11 -60.62 -4.92 5.15
CA ILE A 11 -61.20 -5.98 4.29
C ILE A 11 -60.22 -7.17 4.09
N MET A 12 -60.81 -8.35 3.91
CA MET A 12 -60.23 -9.68 3.76
C MET A 12 -59.61 -10.01 2.38
N ALA A 13 -58.79 -11.09 2.41
CA ALA A 13 -58.68 -12.18 1.45
C ALA A 13 -57.94 -11.96 0.11
N SER A 14 -56.84 -12.67 -0.11
CA SER A 14 -56.87 -14.04 -0.70
C SER A 14 -55.45 -14.62 -0.79
N MET A 15 -55.36 -15.93 -0.55
CA MET A 15 -54.15 -16.75 -0.64
C MET A 15 -53.63 -16.82 -2.09
N ILE A 16 -52.32 -17.09 -2.27
CA ILE A 16 -51.80 -18.24 -3.01
C ILE A 16 -50.33 -18.42 -2.56
N ALA A 17 -50.07 -19.55 -1.91
CA ALA A 17 -48.72 -20.05 -1.71
C ALA A 17 -48.25 -20.71 -3.01
N LEU A 18 -47.21 -20.16 -3.62
CA LEU A 18 -46.41 -20.84 -4.63
C LEU A 18 -45.02 -21.07 -4.03
N SER A 19 -44.84 -22.28 -3.51
CA SER A 19 -43.54 -22.82 -3.14
C SER A 19 -42.73 -23.07 -4.42
N ALA A 20 -41.81 -22.18 -4.75
CA ALA A 20 -40.78 -22.43 -5.75
C ALA A 20 -39.43 -22.64 -5.05
N CYS A 21 -38.92 -23.86 -5.21
CA CYS A 21 -37.63 -24.40 -4.87
C CYS A 21 -36.47 -23.41 -4.68
N GLY A 22 -35.86 -23.51 -3.50
CA GLY A 22 -34.43 -23.54 -3.25
C GLY A 22 -33.53 -22.71 -4.17
N LYS A 23 -33.07 -21.57 -3.67
CA LYS A 23 -31.73 -21.07 -3.98
C LYS A 23 -30.95 -20.99 -2.68
N LYS A 24 -29.87 -21.78 -2.63
CA LYS A 24 -28.72 -21.57 -1.77
C LYS A 24 -28.46 -20.07 -1.69
N ASN A 25 -28.33 -19.56 -0.47
CA ASN A 25 -27.58 -18.34 -0.22
C ASN A 25 -26.16 -18.58 -0.73
N SER A 26 -25.94 -18.30 -2.00
CA SER A 26 -24.64 -17.88 -2.47
C SER A 26 -24.53 -16.45 -2.00
N GLU A 27 -23.73 -16.23 -0.97
CA GLU A 27 -23.16 -14.90 -0.72
C GLU A 27 -22.63 -14.37 -2.06
N PRO A 28 -22.88 -13.10 -2.41
CA PRO A 28 -22.22 -12.52 -3.57
C PRO A 28 -20.73 -12.55 -3.25
N THR A 29 -19.98 -13.42 -3.93
CA THR A 29 -18.56 -13.16 -4.14
C THR A 29 -18.57 -11.88 -4.99
N GLU A 30 -18.36 -10.72 -4.36
CA GLU A 30 -18.12 -9.50 -5.11
C GLU A 30 -16.92 -9.78 -6.02
N ASP A 31 -17.20 -9.89 -7.31
CA ASP A 31 -16.20 -9.96 -8.35
C ASP A 31 -15.61 -8.54 -8.47
N ILE A 32 -14.73 -8.20 -7.52
CA ILE A 32 -14.04 -6.91 -7.49
C ILE A 32 -13.17 -6.86 -8.74
N ARG A 33 -13.49 -5.92 -9.63
CA ARG A 33 -12.79 -5.77 -10.91
C ARG A 33 -11.33 -5.37 -10.66
N PRO A 34 -10.39 -5.73 -11.54
CA PRO A 34 -8.98 -5.37 -11.43
C PRO A 34 -8.74 -3.88 -11.13
N GLU A 35 -9.50 -3.00 -11.78
CA GLU A 35 -9.45 -1.55 -11.56
C GLU A 35 -9.82 -1.15 -10.13
N ASP A 36 -10.80 -1.82 -9.52
CA ASP A 36 -11.30 -1.50 -8.19
C ASP A 36 -10.26 -1.91 -7.12
N LYS A 37 -9.48 -2.97 -7.38
CA LYS A 37 -8.34 -3.37 -6.52
C LYS A 37 -7.17 -2.40 -6.62
N VAL A 38 -6.86 -1.89 -7.82
CA VAL A 38 -5.84 -0.84 -7.97
C VAL A 38 -6.24 0.40 -7.18
N MET A 39 -7.50 0.83 -7.27
CA MET A 39 -8.01 1.95 -6.49
C MET A 39 -7.97 1.70 -4.99
N GLN A 40 -8.22 0.46 -4.54
CA GLN A 40 -8.10 0.09 -3.13
C GLN A 40 -6.66 0.18 -2.62
N GLU A 41 -5.68 -0.25 -3.41
CA GLU A 41 -4.25 -0.14 -3.07
C GLU A 41 -3.75 1.31 -3.08
N LEU A 42 -4.44 2.22 -3.75
CA LEU A 42 -4.14 3.65 -3.71
C LEU A 42 -4.83 4.38 -2.55
N ALA A 43 -5.76 3.74 -1.86
CA ALA A 43 -6.44 4.32 -0.72
C ALA A 43 -5.61 4.13 0.55
N SER A 44 -5.13 5.23 1.12
CA SER A 44 -4.55 5.26 2.46
C SER A 44 -5.64 5.42 3.54
N GLY A 45 -5.37 4.89 4.72
CA GLY A 45 -6.18 5.14 5.91
C GLY A 45 -5.86 6.51 6.54
N PRO A 46 -6.62 6.92 7.57
CA PRO A 46 -6.29 8.15 8.29
C PRO A 46 -4.94 8.04 9.00
N VAL A 47 -4.21 9.16 9.09
CA VAL A 47 -3.00 9.29 9.90
C VAL A 47 -3.32 8.90 11.35
N LYS A 48 -2.67 7.83 11.83
CA LYS A 48 -2.74 7.36 13.21
C LYS A 48 -1.94 8.30 14.12
N GLU A 49 -2.56 8.72 15.22
CA GLU A 49 -1.89 9.52 16.24
C GLU A 49 -1.02 8.67 17.16
N PHE A 50 0.15 9.24 17.50
CA PHE A 50 1.08 8.70 18.48
C PHE A 50 1.50 9.83 19.45
N PRO A 51 1.85 9.49 20.70
CA PRO A 51 2.39 10.47 21.63
C PRO A 51 3.74 11.00 21.13
N GLN A 52 3.97 12.31 21.26
CA GLN A 52 5.27 12.90 20.98
C GLN A 52 6.31 12.37 21.97
N THR A 53 7.52 12.09 21.48
CA THR A 53 8.64 11.63 22.30
C THR A 53 9.90 12.44 22.06
N THR A 54 10.87 12.32 22.96
CA THR A 54 12.19 12.98 22.81
C THR A 54 13.03 12.38 21.68
N ASP A 55 12.73 11.16 21.23
CA ASP A 55 13.43 10.49 20.14
C ASP A 55 12.75 10.71 18.77
N ASP A 56 11.67 11.50 18.69
CA ASP A 56 10.95 11.75 17.44
C ASP A 56 11.87 12.33 16.36
N GLN A 57 12.67 13.33 16.69
CA GLN A 57 13.60 13.93 15.71
C GLN A 57 14.67 12.95 15.23
N HIS A 58 15.10 12.02 16.09
CA HIS A 58 16.05 10.97 15.71
C HIS A 58 15.44 10.02 14.67
N ASP A 59 14.26 9.49 14.96
CA ASP A 59 13.58 8.54 14.07
C ASP A 59 13.14 9.19 12.76
N ILE A 60 12.65 10.45 12.82
CA ILE A 60 12.34 11.25 11.63
C ILE A 60 13.59 11.39 10.76
N ALA A 61 14.75 11.71 11.33
CA ALA A 61 15.99 11.85 10.57
C ALA A 61 16.40 10.54 9.90
N GLN A 62 16.33 9.40 10.61
CA GLN A 62 16.65 8.09 10.04
C GLN A 62 15.71 7.68 8.90
N LEU A 63 14.41 7.90 9.05
CA LEU A 63 13.44 7.62 7.98
C LEU A 63 13.60 8.58 6.79
N SER A 64 14.04 9.82 7.03
CA SER A 64 14.33 10.78 5.97
C SER A 64 15.58 10.40 5.18
N ASP A 65 16.67 10.05 5.86
CA ASP A 65 17.89 9.54 5.24
C ASP A 65 17.62 8.27 4.40
N TYR A 66 16.76 7.40 4.92
CA TYR A 66 16.30 6.23 4.17
C TYR A 66 15.61 6.60 2.85
N ASP A 67 14.64 7.51 2.87
CA ASP A 67 13.93 7.98 1.68
C ASP A 67 14.90 8.61 0.67
N ASP A 68 15.83 9.44 1.13
CA ASP A 68 16.83 10.12 0.29
C ASP A 68 17.75 9.10 -0.41
N ARG A 69 18.31 8.15 0.36
CA ARG A 69 19.20 7.11 -0.18
C ARG A 69 18.47 6.16 -1.12
N PHE A 70 17.22 5.82 -0.83
CA PHE A 70 16.41 4.97 -1.71
C PHE A 70 16.08 5.69 -3.02
N THR A 71 15.75 6.99 -2.96
CA THR A 71 15.50 7.82 -4.15
C THR A 71 16.76 7.88 -5.02
N GLN A 72 17.90 8.22 -4.43
CA GLN A 72 19.17 8.27 -5.15
C GLN A 72 19.51 6.93 -5.84
N MET A 73 19.41 5.82 -5.11
CA MET A 73 19.67 4.49 -5.68
C MET A 73 18.71 4.16 -6.83
N SER A 74 17.43 4.56 -6.72
CA SER A 74 16.43 4.31 -7.74
C SER A 74 16.67 5.14 -9.00
N ASP A 75 17.05 6.41 -8.84
CA ASP A 75 17.40 7.30 -9.95
C ASP A 75 18.65 6.80 -10.69
N GLU A 76 19.69 6.39 -9.96
CA GLU A 76 20.91 5.81 -10.53
C GLU A 76 20.62 4.53 -11.33
N MET A 77 19.72 3.67 -10.81
CA MET A 77 19.26 2.48 -11.52
C MET A 77 18.45 2.83 -12.78
N GLU A 78 17.54 3.80 -12.71
CA GLU A 78 16.74 4.23 -13.87
C GLU A 78 17.65 4.76 -14.98
N ASP A 79 18.63 5.60 -14.63
CA ASP A 79 19.65 6.11 -15.54
C ASP A 79 20.44 5.01 -16.24
N GLU A 80 20.86 3.98 -15.50
CA GLU A 80 21.57 2.83 -16.06
C GLU A 80 20.69 2.04 -17.04
N ILE A 81 19.44 1.76 -16.66
CA ILE A 81 18.48 1.04 -17.50
C ILE A 81 18.20 1.83 -18.78
N MET A 82 18.04 3.16 -18.69
CA MET A 82 17.85 4.03 -19.85
C MET A 82 19.06 4.00 -20.79
N LYS A 83 20.28 4.12 -20.25
CA LYS A 83 21.52 4.04 -21.06
C LYS A 83 21.65 2.71 -21.80
N MET A 84 21.31 1.59 -21.14
CA MET A 84 21.36 0.27 -21.77
C MET A 84 20.27 0.08 -22.81
N LYS A 85 19.08 0.64 -22.58
CA LYS A 85 18.00 0.65 -23.57
C LYS A 85 18.41 1.41 -24.83
N ASP A 86 19.00 2.60 -24.67
CA ASP A 86 19.47 3.42 -25.79
C ASP A 86 20.63 2.78 -26.56
N ALA A 87 21.50 2.05 -25.86
CA ALA A 87 22.58 1.27 -26.46
C ALA A 87 22.11 -0.05 -27.11
N GLY A 88 20.84 -0.45 -26.93
CA GLY A 88 20.33 -1.73 -27.40
C GLY A 88 20.92 -2.94 -26.68
N THR A 89 21.46 -2.75 -25.47
CA THR A 89 22.13 -3.78 -24.67
C THR A 89 21.32 -4.24 -23.46
N LEU A 90 20.15 -3.62 -23.22
CA LEU A 90 19.24 -4.02 -22.14
C LEU A 90 18.65 -5.41 -22.41
N THR A 91 19.03 -6.40 -21.60
CA THR A 91 18.42 -7.73 -21.62
C THR A 91 17.34 -7.86 -20.55
N PRO A 92 16.34 -8.75 -20.74
CA PRO A 92 15.34 -9.02 -19.71
C PRO A 92 15.93 -9.50 -18.39
N GLU A 93 16.98 -10.33 -18.44
CA GLU A 93 17.67 -10.84 -17.25
C GLU A 93 18.33 -9.69 -16.48
N PHE A 94 18.96 -8.74 -17.18
CA PHE A 94 19.55 -7.58 -16.53
C PHE A 94 18.48 -6.72 -15.83
N ALA A 95 17.38 -6.42 -16.52
CA ALA A 95 16.28 -5.65 -15.95
C ALA A 95 15.67 -6.34 -14.71
N TYR A 96 15.52 -7.67 -14.78
CA TYR A 96 15.07 -8.47 -13.66
C TYR A 96 16.03 -8.40 -12.46
N GLU A 97 17.32 -8.66 -12.68
CA GLU A 97 18.34 -8.64 -11.61
C GLU A 97 18.42 -7.27 -10.96
N ARG A 98 18.38 -6.17 -11.74
CA ARG A 98 18.36 -4.81 -11.20
C ARG A 98 17.14 -4.52 -10.35
N LYS A 99 15.94 -4.89 -10.83
CA LYS A 99 14.71 -4.74 -10.03
C LYS A 99 14.79 -5.51 -8.71
N ARG A 100 15.29 -6.75 -8.76
CA ARG A 100 15.44 -7.61 -7.58
C ARG A 100 16.43 -7.01 -6.58
N ASP A 101 17.56 -6.52 -7.06
CA ASP A 101 18.59 -5.93 -6.21
C ASP A 101 18.11 -4.62 -5.59
N ASN A 102 17.39 -3.77 -6.33
CA ASN A 102 16.77 -2.55 -5.80
C ASN A 102 15.81 -2.84 -4.63
N VAL A 103 14.91 -3.82 -4.81
CA VAL A 103 13.95 -4.22 -3.77
C VAL A 103 14.67 -4.79 -2.53
N ARG A 104 15.71 -5.59 -2.72
CA ARG A 104 16.50 -6.15 -1.61
C ARG A 104 17.27 -5.07 -0.85
N SER A 105 17.88 -4.14 -1.56
CA SER A 105 18.58 -2.99 -0.97
C SER A 105 17.62 -2.11 -0.18
N ALA A 106 16.46 -1.78 -0.74
CA ALA A 106 15.43 -1.00 -0.06
C ALA A 106 14.95 -1.68 1.23
N LEU A 107 14.75 -3.00 1.23
CA LEU A 107 14.35 -3.75 2.41
C LEU A 107 15.48 -3.86 3.46
N SER A 108 16.72 -4.08 3.03
CA SER A 108 17.86 -4.21 3.95
C SER A 108 18.12 -2.88 4.67
N MET A 109 18.23 -1.79 3.91
CA MET A 109 18.44 -0.45 4.47
C MET A 109 17.34 -0.08 5.48
N LEU A 110 16.08 -0.42 5.16
CA LEU A 110 14.95 -0.16 6.05
C LEU A 110 15.04 -0.96 7.36
N LYS A 111 15.45 -2.23 7.29
CA LYS A 111 15.58 -3.11 8.47
C LYS A 111 16.75 -2.74 9.37
N GLU A 112 17.72 -2.02 8.85
CA GLU A 112 18.89 -1.51 9.58
C GLU A 112 18.59 -0.22 10.36
N LEU A 113 17.43 0.42 10.14
CA LEU A 113 17.06 1.60 10.91
C LEU A 113 16.83 1.26 12.39
N GLU A 114 17.46 2.02 13.27
CA GLU A 114 17.41 1.84 14.73
C GLU A 114 16.33 2.75 15.36
N LEU A 115 15.08 2.54 14.97
CA LEU A 115 13.96 3.40 15.39
C LEU A 115 13.53 3.16 16.84
N LYS A 116 13.48 4.23 17.62
CA LYS A 116 13.27 4.20 19.07
C LYS A 116 11.82 4.39 19.48
N THR A 117 11.05 5.08 18.66
CA THR A 117 9.66 5.44 18.94
C THR A 117 8.67 4.37 18.43
N GLU A 118 7.46 4.35 18.98
CA GLU A 118 6.38 3.51 18.44
C GLU A 118 5.97 3.96 17.03
N GLN A 119 5.91 5.27 16.80
CA GLN A 119 5.56 5.83 15.50
C GLN A 119 6.57 5.48 14.41
N GLY A 120 7.87 5.59 14.70
CA GLY A 120 8.94 5.20 13.79
C GLY A 120 8.84 3.73 13.41
N ARG A 121 8.74 2.82 14.40
CA ARG A 121 8.58 1.38 14.13
C ARG A 121 7.30 1.05 13.37
N TYR A 122 6.23 1.80 13.59
CA TYR A 122 4.99 1.64 12.82
C TYR A 122 5.19 2.01 11.35
N ILE A 123 5.82 3.15 11.04
CA ILE A 123 6.16 3.57 9.68
C ILE A 123 7.08 2.54 9.02
N GLN A 124 8.12 2.08 9.72
CA GLN A 124 9.03 1.04 9.24
C GLN A 124 8.28 -0.26 8.92
N GLY A 125 7.32 -0.67 9.75
CA GLY A 125 6.51 -1.86 9.50
C GLY A 125 5.68 -1.75 8.22
N LEU A 126 5.05 -0.60 7.97
CA LEU A 126 4.30 -0.35 6.73
C LEU A 126 5.21 -0.42 5.50
N MET A 127 6.36 0.26 5.52
CA MET A 127 7.32 0.21 4.42
C MET A 127 7.88 -1.22 4.22
N ALA A 128 8.13 -1.95 5.31
CA ALA A 128 8.66 -3.31 5.25
C ALA A 128 7.65 -4.27 4.60
N ASN A 129 6.36 -4.15 4.94
CA ASN A 129 5.29 -4.94 4.31
C ASN A 129 5.27 -4.74 2.79
N TYR A 130 5.37 -3.48 2.34
CA TYR A 130 5.44 -3.16 0.92
C TYR A 130 6.64 -3.86 0.25
N TRP A 131 7.85 -3.66 0.78
CA TRP A 131 9.06 -4.23 0.18
C TRP A 131 9.12 -5.76 0.22
N GLU A 132 8.62 -6.38 1.29
CA GLU A 132 8.50 -7.83 1.38
C GLU A 132 7.51 -8.37 0.34
N ASN A 133 6.41 -7.65 0.12
CA ASN A 133 5.47 -8.00 -0.94
C ASN A 133 6.09 -7.84 -2.34
N GLN A 134 6.80 -6.73 -2.60
CA GLN A 134 7.52 -6.51 -3.86
C GLN A 134 8.59 -7.58 -4.10
N SER A 135 9.32 -7.96 -3.07
CA SER A 135 10.33 -9.04 -3.14
C SER A 135 9.69 -10.36 -3.56
N ARG A 136 8.56 -10.72 -2.96
CA ARG A 136 7.79 -11.92 -3.33
C ARG A 136 7.31 -11.86 -4.77
N ILE A 137 6.79 -10.72 -5.24
CA ILE A 137 6.33 -10.54 -6.63
C ILE A 137 7.49 -10.71 -7.60
N VAL A 138 8.63 -10.07 -7.34
CA VAL A 138 9.83 -10.20 -8.18
C VAL A 138 10.26 -11.66 -8.27
N GLU A 139 10.36 -12.38 -7.15
CA GLU A 139 10.76 -13.80 -7.15
C GLU A 139 9.75 -14.70 -7.87
N GLN A 140 8.44 -14.42 -7.77
CA GLN A 140 7.40 -15.19 -8.47
C GLN A 140 7.51 -15.10 -9.99
N HIS A 141 7.94 -13.95 -10.51
CA HIS A 141 8.05 -13.70 -11.95
C HIS A 141 9.47 -13.89 -12.50
N LYS A 142 10.37 -14.53 -11.75
CA LYS A 142 11.76 -14.78 -12.19
C LYS A 142 11.84 -15.47 -13.55
N ASN A 143 10.95 -16.42 -13.81
CA ASN A 143 10.95 -17.22 -15.04
C ASN A 143 10.11 -16.57 -16.16
N ASP A 144 9.41 -15.48 -15.87
CA ASP A 144 8.54 -14.76 -16.80
C ASP A 144 9.28 -13.58 -17.47
N ALA A 145 10.61 -13.53 -17.39
CA ALA A 145 11.44 -12.45 -17.93
C ALA A 145 11.16 -12.18 -19.42
N GLU A 146 10.73 -13.20 -20.18
CA GLU A 146 10.36 -13.09 -21.59
C GLU A 146 8.87 -12.72 -21.84
N THR A 147 7.98 -12.89 -20.86
CA THR A 147 6.53 -12.65 -21.01
C THR A 147 6.08 -11.51 -20.10
N THR A 148 6.08 -10.31 -20.66
CA THR A 148 5.75 -9.03 -20.01
C THR A 148 4.28 -8.89 -19.63
N THR A 149 3.73 -9.79 -18.80
CA THR A 149 2.36 -9.67 -18.29
C THR A 149 2.28 -10.00 -16.80
N VAL A 150 3.06 -9.28 -15.99
CA VAL A 150 2.70 -9.10 -14.57
C VAL A 150 1.41 -8.29 -14.55
N LYS A 151 0.37 -8.78 -13.87
CA LYS A 151 -0.92 -8.08 -13.82
C LYS A 151 -0.73 -6.74 -13.11
N ASP A 152 -1.43 -5.70 -13.57
CA ASP A 152 -1.28 -4.37 -12.95
C ASP A 152 -1.65 -4.38 -11.46
N GLU A 153 -2.61 -5.22 -11.06
CA GLU A 153 -2.93 -5.52 -9.65
C GLU A 153 -1.72 -5.99 -8.84
N GLU A 154 -0.86 -6.82 -9.42
CA GLU A 154 0.32 -7.36 -8.73
C GLU A 154 1.41 -6.30 -8.58
N LYS A 155 1.53 -5.37 -9.54
CA LYS A 155 2.50 -4.27 -9.48
C LYS A 155 2.20 -3.30 -8.34
N VAL A 156 0.91 -3.01 -8.12
CA VAL A 156 0.46 -2.04 -7.10
C VAL A 156 0.18 -2.68 -5.75
N LYS A 157 0.32 -4.00 -5.63
CA LYS A 157 0.00 -4.70 -4.38
C LYS A 157 0.86 -4.18 -3.23
N GLY A 158 0.23 -3.88 -2.09
CA GLY A 158 0.87 -3.32 -0.91
C GLY A 158 1.27 -1.85 -1.04
N LEU A 159 0.97 -1.19 -2.16
CA LEU A 159 1.28 0.23 -2.36
C LEU A 159 0.55 1.10 -1.31
N GLY A 160 -0.61 0.66 -0.83
CA GLY A 160 -1.36 1.39 0.19
C GLY A 160 -0.60 1.51 1.51
N ASP A 161 0.13 0.47 1.91
CA ASP A 161 0.98 0.51 3.11
C ASP A 161 2.13 1.51 2.92
N PHE A 162 2.74 1.56 1.74
CA PHE A 162 3.81 2.51 1.44
C PHE A 162 3.31 3.96 1.43
N ILE A 163 2.17 4.22 0.78
CA ILE A 163 1.52 5.55 0.79
C ILE A 163 1.19 5.96 2.23
N GLN A 164 0.59 5.06 3.01
CA GLN A 164 0.29 5.33 4.42
C GLN A 164 1.55 5.67 5.22
N ALA A 165 2.66 5.00 4.96
CA ALA A 165 3.94 5.27 5.63
C ALA A 165 4.46 6.68 5.31
N GLN A 166 4.36 7.10 4.04
CA GLN A 166 4.76 8.44 3.60
C GLN A 166 3.90 9.53 4.24
N GLU A 167 2.57 9.37 4.23
CA GLU A 167 1.65 10.31 4.87
C GLU A 167 1.89 10.43 6.38
N GLN A 168 2.18 9.30 7.04
CA GLN A 168 2.52 9.26 8.45
C GLN A 168 3.81 10.02 8.75
N LEU A 169 4.84 9.83 7.93
CA LEU A 169 6.11 10.52 8.07
C LEU A 169 5.98 12.03 7.80
N GLU A 170 5.22 12.43 6.78
CA GLU A 170 4.94 13.82 6.46
C GLU A 170 4.19 14.52 7.61
N ALA A 171 3.09 13.91 8.08
CA ALA A 171 2.33 14.44 9.21
C ALA A 171 3.17 14.53 10.50
N TRP A 172 4.09 13.59 10.70
CA TRP A 172 5.01 13.62 11.84
C TRP A 172 6.04 14.74 11.72
N ARG A 173 6.67 14.90 10.55
CA ARG A 173 7.60 16.01 10.24
C ARG A 173 6.94 17.37 10.45
N ALA A 174 5.67 17.51 10.08
CA ALA A 174 4.92 18.76 10.26
C ALA A 174 4.77 19.18 11.74
N LYS A 175 4.89 18.25 12.69
CA LYS A 175 4.91 18.55 14.13
C LYS A 175 6.26 19.15 14.60
N TYR A 176 7.30 19.12 13.77
CA TYR A 176 8.68 19.53 14.08
C TYR A 176 9.27 20.47 13.02
N PRO A 177 8.79 21.72 12.89
CA PRO A 177 9.20 22.62 11.80
C PRO A 177 10.70 23.00 11.79
N GLU A 178 11.44 22.81 12.88
CA GLU A 178 12.89 23.09 12.94
C GLU A 178 13.74 22.10 12.13
N THR A 179 13.24 20.90 11.84
CA THR A 179 13.98 19.90 11.04
C THR A 179 13.80 20.08 9.53
N ALA A 180 12.83 20.90 9.08
CA ALA A 180 12.56 21.15 7.66
C ALA A 180 13.55 22.14 6.98
N GLN A 181 14.46 22.76 7.75
CA GLN A 181 15.32 23.84 7.25
C GLN A 181 16.80 23.47 7.07
N ASN A 182 17.23 22.27 7.44
CA ASN A 182 18.64 21.85 7.29
C ASN A 182 18.74 20.47 6.63
N PRO A 183 18.66 20.37 5.29
CA PRO A 183 19.23 19.21 4.62
C PRO A 183 20.75 19.26 4.89
N SER A 184 21.29 18.21 5.52
CA SER A 184 22.75 18.03 5.60
C SER A 184 23.29 17.53 4.27
#